data_AF-A0A8E7B2K9-F1
#
_entry.id   AF-A0A8E7B2K9-F1
#
_cell.length_a   1.000
_cell.length_b   1.000
_cell.length_c   1.000
_cell.angle_alpha   90.00
_cell.angle_beta   90.00
_cell.angle_gamma   90.00
#
_symmetry.space_group_name_H-M   'P 1'
#
loop_
_entity.id
_entity.type
_entity.pdbx_description
1 polymer ?
#
loop_
_entity_poly.entity_id
_entity_poly.type
_entity_poly.pdbx_seq_one_letter_code
_entity_poly.pdbx_strand_id
1 'polypeptide(L)'
;MKVGVMALTVLKNLVKGPATIRYPYQPAKVTPVTRGHLVINIDDCIFCGLCRMHCPADAIEVSKPDRTWRLNQFQCVICGCCVSYCPKDCLSIEQTYLPPSTSATYLTLTGPEPDRKEEGQE
;
A
#
# COMPACT_ATOMS: atom_id res chain seq x y z
N MET A 1 -29.01 -12.57 -37.61
CA MET A 1 -27.93 -11.76 -36.99
C MET A 1 -27.47 -10.71 -38.00
N LYS A 2 -27.60 -9.41 -37.70
CA LYS A 2 -27.33 -8.33 -38.67
C LYS A 2 -25.81 -8.12 -38.82
N VAL A 3 -25.21 -8.78 -39.82
CA VAL A 3 -23.77 -8.72 -40.16
C VAL A 3 -23.25 -7.27 -40.34
N GLY A 4 -24.11 -6.32 -40.75
CA GLY A 4 -23.71 -4.93 -41.01
C GLY A 4 -23.28 -4.09 -39.81
N VAL A 5 -23.76 -4.38 -38.58
CA VAL A 5 -23.44 -3.54 -37.41
C VAL A 5 -22.00 -3.75 -36.92
N MET A 6 -21.49 -4.99 -37.01
CA MET A 6 -20.13 -5.32 -36.60
C MET A 6 -19.11 -4.78 -37.60
N ALA A 7 -19.37 -4.86 -38.91
CA ALA A 7 -18.50 -4.31 -39.94
C ALA A 7 -18.30 -2.80 -39.78
N LEU A 8 -19.37 -2.05 -39.52
CA LEU A 8 -19.30 -0.60 -39.26
C LEU A 8 -18.50 -0.27 -37.99
N THR A 9 -18.60 -1.11 -36.96
CA THR A 9 -17.86 -0.92 -35.70
C THR A 9 -16.38 -1.19 -35.88
N VAL A 10 -16.01 -2.23 -36.63
CA VAL A 10 -14.62 -2.54 -36.98
C VAL A 10 -13.99 -1.40 -37.78
N LEU A 11 -14.69 -0.88 -38.79
CA LEU A 11 -14.19 0.24 -39.59
C LEU A 11 -13.99 1.51 -38.74
N LYS A 12 -14.90 1.81 -37.82
CA LYS A 12 -14.77 2.93 -36.87
C LYS A 12 -13.60 2.76 -35.91
N ASN A 13 -13.36 1.55 -35.42
CA ASN A 13 -12.26 1.26 -34.50
C ASN A 13 -10.89 1.24 -35.19
N LEU A 14 -10.82 0.95 -36.49
CA LEU A 14 -9.57 1.02 -37.26
C LEU A 14 -9.07 2.47 -37.43
N VAL A 15 -10.00 3.43 -37.55
CA VAL A 15 -9.69 4.86 -37.67
C VAL A 15 -9.40 5.49 -36.30
N LYS A 16 -9.98 4.98 -35.21
CA LYS A 16 -9.66 5.43 -33.86
C LYS A 16 -8.34 4.81 -33.41
N GLY A 17 -7.52 5.61 -32.72
CA GLY A 17 -6.25 5.13 -32.14
C GLY A 17 -6.47 3.99 -31.12
N PRO A 18 -5.42 3.19 -30.84
CA PRO A 18 -5.52 2.10 -29.88
C PRO A 18 -5.81 2.63 -28.48
N ALA A 19 -6.60 1.89 -27.71
CA ALA A 19 -6.88 2.21 -26.31
C ALA A 19 -5.70 1.90 -25.37
N THR A 20 -4.61 1.33 -25.89
CA THR A 20 -3.45 0.87 -25.11
C THR A 20 -2.47 2.00 -24.86
N ILE A 21 -1.85 1.99 -23.68
CA ILE A 21 -0.66 2.79 -23.37
C ILE A 21 0.60 1.98 -23.64
N ARG A 22 1.70 2.65 -24.02
CA ARG A 22 2.98 1.98 -24.28
C ARG A 22 3.79 1.80 -23.00
N TYR A 23 3.35 0.91 -22.11
CA TYR A 23 4.18 0.49 -20.98
C TYR A 23 5.41 -0.29 -21.50
N PRO A 24 6.63 -0.08 -20.98
CA PRO A 24 7.02 0.78 -19.86
C PRO A 24 7.44 2.22 -20.24
N TYR A 25 7.42 2.59 -21.54
CA TYR A 25 7.84 3.93 -21.99
C TYR A 25 6.92 5.06 -21.49
N GLN A 26 5.63 4.77 -21.34
CA GLN A 26 4.66 5.63 -20.68
C GLN A 26 4.20 4.96 -19.38
N PRO A 27 4.23 5.66 -18.23
CA PRO A 27 3.82 5.10 -16.96
C PRO A 27 2.31 4.83 -16.94
N ALA A 28 1.89 3.92 -16.06
CA ALA A 28 0.48 3.66 -15.83
C ALA A 28 -0.22 4.92 -15.31
N LYS A 29 -1.50 5.09 -15.66
CA LYS A 29 -2.33 6.21 -15.17
C LYS A 29 -2.60 6.02 -13.68
N VAL A 30 -2.04 6.90 -12.85
CA VAL A 30 -2.31 6.96 -11.41
C VAL A 30 -3.48 7.92 -11.15
N THR A 31 -4.35 7.57 -10.21
CA THR A 31 -5.49 8.39 -9.79
C THR A 31 -5.34 8.78 -8.31
N PRO A 32 -6.05 9.83 -7.82
CA PRO A 32 -5.97 10.24 -6.42
C PRO A 32 -6.32 9.14 -5.40
N VAL A 33 -7.14 8.18 -5.80
CA VAL A 33 -7.60 7.06 -4.95
C VAL A 33 -6.79 5.78 -5.16
N THR A 34 -5.74 5.83 -6.00
CA THR A 34 -4.89 4.67 -6.25
C THR A 34 -4.18 4.24 -4.97
N ARG A 35 -4.26 2.95 -4.65
CA ARG A 35 -3.59 2.35 -3.50
C ARG A 35 -2.36 1.58 -3.99
N GLY A 36 -1.19 2.14 -3.74
CA GLY A 36 0.10 1.58 -4.12
C GLY A 36 0.67 0.69 -3.02
N HIS A 37 1.36 1.27 -2.04
CA HIS A 37 1.96 0.51 -0.94
C HIS A 37 1.84 1.23 0.40
N LEU A 38 2.01 0.49 1.49
CA LEU A 38 1.91 1.00 2.85
C LEU A 38 3.26 1.56 3.32
N VAL A 39 3.24 2.80 3.81
CA VAL A 39 4.38 3.49 4.39
C VAL A 39 4.06 3.84 5.85
N ILE A 40 5.06 3.77 6.72
CA ILE A 40 4.93 4.11 8.14
C ILE A 40 5.98 5.16 8.52
N ASN A 41 5.56 6.17 9.26
CA ASN A 41 6.48 7.00 10.04
C ASN A 41 6.70 6.34 11.41
N ILE A 42 7.88 5.80 11.64
CA ILE A 42 8.16 5.00 12.85
C ILE A 42 8.31 5.90 14.07
N ASP A 43 8.79 7.13 13.89
CA ASP A 43 9.06 8.06 14.99
C ASP A 43 7.78 8.44 15.74
N ASP A 44 6.64 8.49 15.03
CA ASP A 44 5.32 8.75 15.60
C ASP A 44 4.62 7.50 16.15
N CYS A 45 5.17 6.31 15.88
CA CYS A 45 4.55 5.04 16.22
C CYS A 45 4.74 4.68 17.70
N ILE A 46 3.62 4.48 18.41
CA ILE A 46 3.61 4.06 19.82
C ILE A 46 3.56 2.54 20.02
N PHE A 47 3.72 1.75 18.94
CA PHE A 47 3.68 0.28 18.96
C PHE A 47 2.44 -0.32 19.66
N CYS A 48 1.27 0.31 19.47
CA CYS A 48 0.01 -0.10 20.12
C CYS A 48 -0.57 -1.43 19.59
N GLY A 49 -0.19 -1.86 18.38
CA GLY A 49 -0.64 -3.13 17.79
C GLY A 49 -2.05 -3.12 17.19
N LEU A 50 -2.77 -2.00 17.19
CA LEU A 50 -4.12 -1.91 16.57
C LEU A 50 -4.09 -2.20 15.07
N CYS A 51 -3.04 -1.78 14.37
CA CYS A 51 -2.85 -2.05 12.95
C CYS A 51 -2.74 -3.56 12.63
N ARG A 52 -2.13 -4.34 13.54
CA ARG A 52 -2.10 -5.81 13.45
C ARG A 52 -3.49 -6.41 13.67
N MET A 53 -4.18 -6.00 14.74
CA MET A 53 -5.52 -6.53 15.07
C MET A 53 -6.55 -6.29 13.97
N HIS A 54 -6.50 -5.14 13.29
CA HIS A 54 -7.42 -4.80 12.21
C HIS A 54 -6.95 -5.24 10.82
N CYS A 55 -5.81 -5.93 10.70
CA CYS A 55 -5.34 -6.43 9.41
C CYS A 55 -6.13 -7.67 9.01
N PRO A 56 -6.96 -7.64 7.95
CA PRO A 56 -7.75 -8.80 7.54
C PRO A 56 -6.87 -9.95 7.01
N ALA A 57 -5.64 -9.64 6.60
CA ALA A 57 -4.70 -10.60 6.07
C ALA A 57 -3.61 -11.00 7.09
N ASP A 58 -3.62 -10.46 8.32
CA ASP A 58 -2.56 -10.68 9.33
C ASP A 58 -1.13 -10.44 8.81
N ALA A 59 -0.96 -9.40 7.99
CA ALA A 59 0.31 -9.10 7.31
C ALA A 59 1.28 -8.25 8.16
N ILE A 60 0.86 -7.78 9.34
CA ILE A 60 1.60 -6.83 10.18
C ILE A 60 1.96 -7.49 11.50
N GLU A 61 3.24 -7.50 11.85
CA GLU A 61 3.73 -7.89 13.17
C GLU A 61 4.17 -6.64 13.93
N VAL A 62 3.81 -6.55 15.21
CA VAL A 62 4.21 -5.45 16.09
C VAL A 62 4.71 -6.03 17.39
N SER A 63 5.94 -5.68 17.77
CA SER A 63 6.51 -5.97 19.08
C SER A 63 6.71 -4.67 19.86
N LYS A 64 5.98 -4.51 20.96
CA LYS A 64 6.15 -3.41 21.90
C LYS A 64 7.47 -3.46 22.69
N PRO A 65 7.93 -4.61 23.23
CA PRO A 65 9.20 -4.66 23.96
C PRO A 65 10.40 -4.38 23.04
N ASP A 66 10.38 -4.91 21.82
CA ASP A 66 11.49 -4.70 20.87
C ASP A 66 11.35 -3.40 20.06
N ARG A 67 10.22 -2.70 20.21
CA ARG A 67 9.85 -1.53 19.38
C ARG A 67 10.03 -1.81 17.89
N THR A 68 9.62 -3.00 17.45
CA THR A 68 9.71 -3.41 16.05
C THR A 68 8.33 -3.43 15.41
N TRP A 69 8.27 -2.91 14.19
CA TRP A 69 7.12 -3.02 13.31
C TRP A 69 7.57 -3.71 12.03
N ARG A 70 6.85 -4.77 11.65
CA ARG A 70 7.18 -5.58 10.47
C ARG A 70 5.96 -5.73 9.58
N LEU A 71 6.16 -5.55 8.28
CA LEU A 71 5.14 -5.77 7.26
C LEU A 71 5.59 -6.82 6.27
N ASN A 72 4.76 -7.85 6.11
CA ASN A 72 4.86 -8.78 4.99
C ASN A 72 4.16 -8.19 3.76
N GLN A 73 4.96 -7.71 2.80
CA GLN A 73 4.43 -7.06 1.59
C GLN A 73 3.67 -8.03 0.67
N PHE A 74 3.96 -9.33 0.74
CA PHE A 74 3.30 -10.34 -0.10
C PHE A 74 1.92 -10.74 0.44
N GLN A 75 1.68 -10.52 1.73
CA GLN A 75 0.43 -10.85 2.40
C GLN A 75 -0.50 -9.64 2.50
N CYS A 76 0.04 -8.42 2.36
CA CYS A 76 -0.75 -7.20 2.40
C CYS A 76 -1.68 -7.06 1.19
N VAL A 77 -2.99 -6.97 1.45
CA VAL A 77 -4.02 -6.75 0.42
C VAL A 77 -4.34 -5.25 0.19
N ILE A 78 -3.56 -4.35 0.80
CA ILE A 78 -3.65 -2.89 0.64
C ILE A 78 -5.09 -2.36 0.84
N CYS A 79 -5.75 -2.88 1.88
CA CYS A 79 -7.13 -2.53 2.21
C CYS A 79 -7.30 -1.13 2.83
N GLY A 80 -6.27 -0.64 3.54
CA GLY A 80 -6.29 0.65 4.25
C GLY A 80 -6.83 0.61 5.68
N CYS A 81 -7.25 -0.55 6.20
CA CYS A 81 -7.75 -0.65 7.58
C CYS A 81 -6.71 -0.16 8.60
N CYS A 82 -5.44 -0.53 8.43
CA CYS A 82 -4.37 -0.10 9.33
C CYS A 82 -4.17 1.42 9.38
N VAL A 83 -4.44 2.14 8.29
CA VAL A 83 -4.39 3.61 8.24
C VAL A 83 -5.57 4.18 9.00
N SER A 84 -6.78 3.66 8.76
CA SER A 84 -8.01 4.18 9.38
C SER A 84 -8.10 3.95 10.90
N TYR A 85 -7.47 2.89 11.42
CA TYR A 85 -7.48 2.57 12.84
C TYR A 85 -6.25 3.04 13.61
N CYS A 86 -5.29 3.71 12.96
CA CYS A 86 -4.10 4.18 13.65
C CYS A 86 -4.43 5.45 14.47
N PRO A 87 -4.32 5.44 15.80
CA PRO A 87 -4.66 6.62 16.62
C PRO A 87 -3.67 7.78 16.47
N LYS A 88 -2.47 7.50 15.95
CA LYS A 88 -1.40 8.48 15.73
C LYS A 88 -1.27 8.89 14.26
N ASP A 89 -2.11 8.35 13.37
CA ASP A 89 -2.07 8.60 11.92
C ASP A 89 -0.67 8.46 11.29
N CYS A 90 0.18 7.58 11.85
CA CYS A 90 1.56 7.40 11.39
C CYS A 90 1.68 6.49 10.15
N LEU A 91 0.57 5.93 9.68
CA LEU A 91 0.51 5.02 8.54
C LEU A 91 -0.16 5.73 7.36
N SER A 92 0.40 5.59 6.17
CA SER A 92 -0.18 6.15 4.94
C SER A 92 -0.04 5.17 3.77
N ILE A 93 -0.94 5.28 2.79
CA ILE A 93 -0.84 4.54 1.52
C ILE A 93 -0.33 5.49 0.45
N GLU A 94 0.85 5.20 -0.08
CA GLU A 94 1.38 5.91 -1.23
C GLU A 94 0.73 5.39 -2.51
N GLN A 95 0.65 6.25 -3.53
CA GLN A 95 0.05 5.92 -4.83
C GLN A 95 1.00 5.14 -5.76
N THR A 96 2.27 5.03 -5.37
CA THR A 96 3.32 4.35 -6.13
C THR A 96 3.27 2.84 -5.87
N TYR A 97 3.24 2.04 -6.94
CA TYR A 97 3.37 0.59 -6.83
C TYR A 97 4.81 0.16 -6.58
N LEU A 98 5.00 -0.84 -5.73
CA LEU A 98 6.31 -1.44 -5.53
C LEU A 98 6.76 -2.22 -6.78
N PRO A 99 8.07 -2.27 -7.07
CA PRO A 99 8.58 -3.13 -8.13
C PRO A 99 8.29 -4.60 -7.79
N PRO A 100 8.17 -5.47 -8.82
CA PRO A 100 8.02 -6.90 -8.58
C PRO A 100 9.25 -7.44 -7.83
N SER A 101 9.01 -8.21 -6.77
CA SER A 101 10.07 -8.92 -6.04
C SER A 101 9.95 -10.42 -6.28
N THR A 102 11.08 -11.11 -6.35
CA THR A 102 11.17 -12.56 -6.55
C THR A 102 11.08 -13.36 -5.25
N SER A 103 11.18 -12.71 -4.08
CA SER A 103 11.18 -13.36 -2.77
C SER A 103 10.37 -12.60 -1.74
N ALA A 104 9.80 -13.34 -0.77
CA ALA A 104 9.03 -12.76 0.32
C ALA A 104 9.87 -11.72 1.08
N THR A 105 9.47 -10.45 0.97
CA THR A 105 10.18 -9.31 1.54
C THR A 105 9.42 -8.78 2.75
N TYR A 106 10.12 -8.70 3.88
CA TYR A 106 9.61 -8.14 5.12
C TYR A 106 10.22 -6.76 5.33
N LEU A 107 9.39 -5.72 5.32
CA LEU A 107 9.81 -4.39 5.75
C LEU A 107 9.85 -4.42 7.28
N THR A 108 11.05 -4.47 7.86
CA THR A 108 11.26 -4.45 9.31
C THR A 108 11.85 -3.12 9.70
N LEU A 109 11.17 -2.44 10.61
CA LEU A 109 11.50 -1.10 11.05
C LEU A 109 11.52 -1.06 12.58
N THR A 110 12.58 -0.50 13.15
CA THR A 110 12.77 -0.38 14.60
C THR A 110 12.62 1.08 14.98
N GLY A 111 11.86 1.36 16.04
CA GLY A 111 11.65 2.72 16.53
C GLY A 111 12.86 3.30 17.26
N PRO A 112 12.88 4.63 17.44
CA PRO A 112 13.91 5.29 18.22
C PRO A 112 13.91 4.78 19.68
N GLU A 113 15.09 4.81 20.28
CA GLU A 113 15.24 4.56 21.72
C GLU A 113 14.35 5.55 22.50
N PRO A 114 13.69 5.12 23.59
CA PRO A 114 12.89 6.04 24.39
C PRO A 114 13.76 7.18 24.91
N ASP A 115 13.33 8.42 24.69
CA ASP A 115 13.89 9.55 25.41
C ASP A 115 13.65 9.32 26.92
N ARG A 116 14.73 9.14 27.67
CA ARG A 116 14.77 8.86 29.14
C ARG A 116 13.98 9.88 30.00
N LYS A 117 13.38 10.92 29.42
CA LYS A 117 12.72 12.02 30.14
C LYS A 117 11.25 11.78 30.45
N GLU A 118 10.61 10.73 29.93
CA GLU A 118 9.20 10.41 30.20
C GLU A 118 9.00 9.33 31.30
N GLU A 119 10.06 8.78 31.88
CA GLU A 119 9.97 7.78 32.97
C GLU A 119 9.71 8.39 34.37
N GLY A 120 9.32 9.67 34.46
CA GLY A 120 9.12 10.37 35.72
C GLY A 120 8.01 11.42 35.69
N GLN A 121 6.75 10.98 35.57
CA GLN A 121 5.46 11.67 35.80
C GLN A 121 4.39 10.77 35.16
N GLU A 122 3.47 10.05 35.82
CA GLU A 122 2.89 9.95 37.17
C GLU A 122 2.64 8.47 37.49
#